data_AF-A0A355DGF7-F1
#
_entry.id   AF-A0A355DGF7-F1
#
_cell.length_a   1.000
_cell.length_b   1.000
_cell.length_c   1.000
_cell.angle_alpha   90.00
_cell.angle_beta   90.00
_cell.angle_gamma   90.00
#
_symmetry.space_group_name_H-M   'P 1'
#
loop_
_entity.id
_entity.type
_entity.pdbx_description
1 polymer ?
#
loop_
_entity_poly.entity_id
_entity_poly.type
_entity_poly.pdbx_seq_one_letter_code
_entity_poly.pdbx_strand_id
1 'polypeptide(L)' 'MDEPDTPPADAPTAASSEPLLPDYEGACITHLVPALLEGVERPAWIPPAVMDADRVLLLVLDGLG' A
#
# COMPACT_ATOMS: atom_id res chain seq x y z
N MET A 1 34.03 1.25 -35.83
CA MET A 1 33.48 2.10 -34.75
C MET A 1 32.24 1.37 -34.28
N ASP A 2 32.41 0.49 -33.30
CA ASP A 2 31.29 -0.12 -32.58
C ASP A 2 30.69 0.98 -31.71
N GLU A 3 29.43 1.34 -31.96
CA GLU A 3 28.65 2.18 -31.07
C GLU A 3 28.29 1.35 -29.83
N PRO A 4 28.53 1.83 -28.60
CA PRO A 4 28.12 1.10 -27.42
C PRO A 4 26.58 1.07 -27.35
N ASP A 5 26.02 -0.12 -27.55
CA ASP A 5 24.60 -0.43 -27.39
C ASP A 5 24.13 0.01 -26.00
N THR A 6 23.52 1.19 -25.93
CA THR A 6 22.99 1.75 -24.69
C THR A 6 21.67 1.03 -24.41
N PRO A 7 21.57 0.24 -23.34
CA PRO A 7 20.34 -0.49 -23.06
C PRO A 7 19.18 0.52 -22.92
N PRO A 8 18.00 0.22 -23.50
CA PRO A 8 16.86 1.11 -23.40
C PRO A 8 16.50 1.32 -21.92
N ALA A 9 16.25 2.57 -21.54
CA ALA A 9 16.01 3.00 -20.16
C ALA A 9 14.73 2.42 -19.50
N ASP A 10 14.07 1.46 -20.15
CA ASP A 10 12.75 0.92 -19.82
C ASP A 10 12.73 -0.61 -19.73
N ALA A 11 13.89 -1.26 -19.63
CA ALA A 11 13.93 -2.70 -19.37
C ALA A 11 13.33 -2.98 -17.97
N PRO A 12 12.32 -3.86 -17.85
CA PRO A 12 11.71 -4.17 -16.56
C PRO A 12 12.80 -4.76 -15.65
N THR A 13 13.10 -4.05 -14.56
CA THR A 13 14.09 -4.50 -13.59
C THR A 13 13.68 -5.90 -13.11
N ALA A 14 14.56 -6.88 -13.28
CA ALA A 14 14.27 -8.25 -12.90
C ALA A 14 13.91 -8.26 -11.41
N ALA A 15 12.69 -8.72 -11.09
CA ALA A 15 12.22 -8.80 -9.71
C ALA A 15 13.22 -9.65 -8.90
N SER A 16 13.84 -9.03 -7.90
CA SER A 16 14.75 -9.69 -6.96
C SER A 16 14.06 -10.92 -6.38
N SER A 17 14.73 -12.09 -6.38
CA SER A 17 14.17 -13.36 -5.88
C SER A 17 14.10 -13.44 -4.35
N GLU A 18 14.31 -12.33 -3.66
CA GLU A 18 14.23 -12.25 -2.21
C GLU A 18 12.81 -11.89 -1.77
N PRO A 19 12.27 -12.54 -0.72
CA PRO A 19 11.00 -12.14 -0.15
C PRO A 19 11.04 -10.69 0.33
N LEU A 20 10.06 -9.89 -0.07
CA LEU A 20 9.89 -8.53 0.42
C LEU A 20 9.22 -8.55 1.79
N LEU A 21 9.74 -7.75 2.73
CA LEU A 21 9.05 -7.50 4.00
C LEU A 21 7.81 -6.63 3.72
N PRO A 22 6.60 -7.08 4.07
CA PRO A 22 5.42 -6.23 3.96
C PRO A 22 5.55 -5.00 4.84
N ASP A 23 5.07 -3.86 4.35
CA ASP A 23 4.98 -2.65 5.15
C ASP A 23 3.82 -2.76 6.14
N TYR A 24 4.15 -3.05 7.40
CA TYR A 24 3.17 -3.20 8.48
C TYR A 24 2.85 -1.86 9.18
N GLU A 25 3.41 -0.75 8.72
CA GLU A 25 3.15 0.57 9.28
C GLU A 25 1.78 1.11 8.80
N GLY A 26 1.46 2.36 9.17
CA GLY A 26 0.41 3.21 8.61
C GLY A 26 -0.84 2.55 8.01
N ALA A 27 -0.78 2.18 6.72
CA ALA A 27 -1.93 1.67 5.96
C ALA A 27 -2.22 0.17 6.19
N CYS A 28 -1.44 -0.51 7.02
CA CYS A 28 -1.69 -1.89 7.41
C CYS A 28 -3.04 -2.04 8.13
N ILE A 29 -3.73 -3.16 7.90
CA ILE A 29 -5.04 -3.45 8.51
C ILE A 29 -5.02 -3.35 10.04
N THR A 30 -3.88 -3.67 10.65
CA THR A 30 -3.65 -3.61 12.11
C THR A 30 -3.79 -2.18 12.65
N HIS A 31 -3.42 -1.18 11.85
CA HIS A 31 -3.55 0.24 12.18
C HIS A 31 -4.86 0.84 11.66
N LEU A 32 -5.32 0.37 10.50
CA LEU A 32 -6.53 0.87 9.86
C LEU A 32 -7.80 0.56 10.67
N VAL A 33 -7.91 -0.66 11.23
CA VAL A 33 -9.12 -1.07 11.96
C VAL A 33 -9.33 -0.22 13.23
N PRO A 34 -8.34 -0.04 14.12
CA PRO A 34 -8.48 0.85 15.27
C PRO A 34 -8.78 2.31 14.87
N ALA A 35 -8.14 2.82 13.80
CA ALA A 35 -8.41 4.18 13.32
C ALA A 35 -9.89 4.35 12.94
N LEU A 36 -10.49 3.39 12.24
CA LEU A 36 -11.89 3.46 11.79
C LEU A 36 -12.90 3.20 12.91
N LEU A 37 -12.60 2.33 13.87
CA LEU A 37 -13.55 1.94 14.92
C LEU A 37 -13.47 2.78 16.19
N GLU A 38 -12.26 3.20 16.56
CA GLU A 38 -11.99 3.91 17.81
C GLU A 38 -11.72 5.40 17.59
N GLY A 39 -11.32 5.79 16.37
CA GLY A 39 -11.05 7.20 16.03
C GLY A 39 -9.84 7.81 16.74
N VAL A 40 -8.99 6.98 17.36
CA VAL A 40 -7.83 7.40 18.16
C VAL A 40 -6.74 7.99 17.27
N GLU A 41 -6.58 7.45 16.06
CA GLU A 41 -5.65 7.96 15.05
C GLU A 41 -6.43 8.47 13.83
N ARG A 42 -5.99 9.62 13.30
CA ARG A 42 -6.56 10.28 12.11
C ARG A 42 -5.47 10.46 11.04
N PRO A 43 -5.15 9.41 10.26
CA PRO A 43 -4.11 9.47 9.25
C PRO A 43 -4.47 10.48 8.15
N ALA A 44 -3.50 11.27 7.69
CA ALA A 44 -3.73 12.29 6.66
C ALA A 44 -4.18 11.70 5.30
N TRP A 45 -3.92 10.42 5.05
CA TRP A 45 -4.34 9.73 3.83
C TRP A 45 -5.81 9.28 3.87
N ILE A 46 -6.44 9.21 5.05
CA ILE A 46 -7.86 8.88 5.18
C ILE A 46 -8.69 10.16 5.04
N PRO A 47 -9.67 10.23 4.13
CA PRO A 47 -10.53 11.40 4.01
C PRO A 47 -11.31 11.69 5.31
N PRO A 48 -11.46 12.96 5.72
CA PRO A 48 -12.20 13.31 6.93
C PRO A 48 -13.62 12.74 6.97
N ALA A 49 -14.31 12.73 5.82
CA ALA A 49 -15.66 12.18 5.69
C ALA A 49 -15.75 10.67 6.05
N VAL A 50 -14.65 9.92 5.91
CA VAL A 50 -14.59 8.50 6.33
C VAL A 50 -14.41 8.41 7.84
N MET A 51 -13.61 9.29 8.44
CA MET A 51 -13.37 9.33 9.89
C MET A 51 -14.60 9.78 10.69
N ASP A 52 -15.44 10.62 10.09
CA ASP A 52 -16.64 11.14 10.73
C ASP A 52 -17.90 10.29 10.39
N ALA A 53 -17.73 9.13 9.74
CA ALA A 53 -18.84 8.26 9.39
C ALA A 53 -19.41 7.53 10.62
N ASP A 54 -20.74 7.54 10.77
CA ASP A 54 -21.42 6.83 11.88
C ASP A 54 -21.29 5.30 11.77
N ARG A 55 -21.01 4.78 10.57
CA ARG A 55 -20.94 3.36 10.24
C ARG A 55 -19.85 3.12 9.20
N VAL A 56 -19.08 2.05 9.41
CA VAL A 56 -17.98 1.65 8.51
C VAL A 56 -18.17 0.18 8.11
N LEU A 57 -17.97 -0.11 6.82
CA LEU A 57 -17.85 -1.47 6.28
C LEU A 57 -16.43 -1.65 5.75
N LEU A 58 -15.64 -2.53 6.38
CA LEU A 58 -14.32 -2.91 5.88
C LEU A 58 -14.44 -4.22 5.08
N LEU A 59 -14.19 -4.14 3.77
CA LEU A 59 -14.11 -5.29 2.88
C LEU A 59 -12.63 -5.64 2.65
N VAL A 60 -12.19 -6.78 3.19
CA VAL A 60 -10.84 -7.31 2.94
C VAL A 60 -10.93 -8.31 1.80
N LEU A 61 -10.23 -8.02 0.71
CA LEU A 61 -10.08 -8.92 -0.43
C LEU A 61 -8.66 -9.50 -0.40
N ASP A 62 -8.56 -10.75 0.02
CA ASP A 62 -7.31 -11.51 0.01
C ASP A 62 -7.32 -12.53 -1.14
N GLY A 63 -6.16 -12.75 -1.77
CA GLY A 63 -6.01 -13.77 -2.81
C GLY A 63 -6.66 -13.44 -4.16
N LEU A 64 -6.56 -12.20 -4.65
CA LEU A 64 -7.05 -11.80 -5.98
C LEU A 64 -6.29 -12.42 -7.18
N GLY A 65 -5.47 -13.45 -6.96
CA GLY A 65 -4.80 -14.23 -7.99
C GLY A 65 -3.43 -13.68 -8.38
#